data_AF-A0A2X3IC40-F1
#
_entry.id   AF-A0A2X3IC40-F1
#
_cell.length_a   1.000
_cell.length_b   1.000
_cell.length_c   1.000
_cell.angle_alpha   90.00
_cell.angle_beta   90.00
_cell.angle_gamma   90.00
#
_symmetry.space_group_name_H-M   'P 1'
#
loop_
_entity.id
_entity.type
_entity.pdbx_description
1 polymer ?
#
loop_
_entity_poly.entity_id
_entity_poly.type
_entity_poly.pdbx_seq_one_letter_code
_entity_poly.pdbx_strand_id
1 'polypeptide(L)'
;MRIGDTLRLTGTGMCNIRTPGSWSAKEDSPFLPFDCSQIVWNDAPPLPLPESDIVSKATALMQSVQRQLHPETDDDSRVSPALRSAIQKSGMVLLDDFGDIVQKTNDLCSAKDDCLRLKNALVNLGNTRNWETLTKRATAGKLDGVNVLLRPVSAESLENLVTTSTAPFVIRETSRAAQALNSPAPGGFLIASDEGSVLVNQPWPAVSLYDYPAHEQWGELRRLAGMLMHTPFHAEGIVTNLFTDANGTQHINLHRIPDRSGLWRYLGITLLLLSMVGCMAYHAVQALRRYQRHRQRMEEIQKYYESCLNPVLLPLI
;
A
#
# COMPACT_ATOMS: atom_id res chain seq x y z
N MET A 1 10.92 -25.58 21.63
CA MET A 1 11.38 -24.28 21.12
C MET A 1 11.52 -23.33 22.29
N ARG A 2 12.65 -22.63 22.39
CA ARG A 2 12.99 -21.69 23.45
C ARG A 2 13.61 -20.43 22.85
N ILE A 3 13.62 -19.35 23.63
CA ILE A 3 14.34 -18.12 23.28
C ILE A 3 15.84 -18.45 23.18
N GLY A 4 16.49 -17.98 22.12
CA GLY A 4 17.88 -18.27 21.78
C GLY A 4 18.08 -19.45 20.83
N ASP A 5 17.04 -20.24 20.56
CA ASP A 5 17.12 -21.31 19.54
C ASP A 5 17.30 -20.69 18.14
N THR A 6 18.05 -21.37 17.28
CA THR A 6 18.11 -21.03 15.85
C THR A 6 17.00 -21.78 15.12
N LEU A 7 16.17 -21.05 14.38
CA LEU A 7 15.12 -21.61 13.56
C LEU A 7 15.38 -21.39 12.09
N ARG A 8 15.03 -22.42 11.31
CA ARG A 8 14.94 -22.35 9.86
C ARG A 8 13.66 -23.04 9.43
N LEU A 9 12.71 -22.25 8.95
CA LEU A 9 11.38 -22.66 8.60
C LEU A 9 11.11 -22.32 7.13
N THR A 10 10.44 -23.25 6.46
CA THR A 10 9.89 -23.06 5.12
C THR A 10 8.49 -23.63 5.13
N GLY A 11 7.54 -22.89 4.57
CA GLY A 11 6.16 -23.33 4.50
C GLY A 11 5.34 -22.41 3.63
N THR A 12 4.04 -22.65 3.63
CA THR A 12 3.06 -21.78 3.01
C THR A 12 2.21 -21.19 4.12
N GLY A 13 2.06 -19.88 4.12
CA GLY A 13 1.28 -19.16 5.13
C GLY A 13 0.61 -17.93 4.55
N MET A 14 -0.06 -17.19 5.43
CA MET A 14 -0.73 -15.96 5.10
C MET A 14 0.13 -14.77 5.54
N CYS A 15 0.39 -13.82 4.64
CA CYS A 15 0.96 -12.54 5.04
C CYS A 15 -0.02 -11.79 5.95
N ASN A 16 0.46 -11.40 7.12
CA ASN A 16 -0.27 -10.55 8.04
C ASN A 16 0.32 -9.14 8.07
N ILE A 17 -0.50 -8.17 8.49
CA ILE A 17 -0.09 -6.78 8.67
C ILE A 17 0.43 -6.58 10.08
N ARG A 18 1.60 -5.96 10.24
CA ARG A 18 2.08 -5.50 11.54
C ARG A 18 1.35 -4.22 11.96
N THR A 19 0.58 -4.23 13.06
CA THR A 19 0.28 -2.98 13.79
C THR A 19 0.00 -3.21 15.27
N PRO A 20 0.72 -2.47 16.14
CA PRO A 20 0.12 -1.92 17.35
C PRO A 20 0.25 -0.40 17.34
N GLY A 21 -0.85 0.33 17.11
CA GLY A 21 -0.91 1.82 17.15
C GLY A 21 -1.62 2.47 15.96
N SER A 22 -1.99 3.74 16.10
CA SER A 22 -2.68 4.52 15.05
C SER A 22 -1.84 4.53 13.76
N TRP A 23 -2.43 4.00 12.70
CA TRP A 23 -1.95 4.05 11.33
C TRP A 23 -1.31 5.39 10.98
N SER A 24 -0.05 5.38 10.57
CA SER A 24 0.57 6.50 9.88
C SER A 24 0.85 6.07 8.44
N ALA A 25 0.29 6.78 7.48
CA ALA A 25 0.51 6.62 6.03
C ALA A 25 1.94 7.00 5.61
N LYS A 26 2.96 6.54 6.34
CA LYS A 26 4.33 7.04 6.24
C LYS A 26 5.40 6.01 5.92
N GLU A 27 5.04 4.76 5.71
CA GLU A 27 5.98 3.77 5.19
C GLU A 27 5.38 3.11 3.95
N ASP A 28 5.99 3.44 2.81
CA ASP A 28 5.73 2.89 1.48
C ASP A 28 5.91 1.36 1.49
N SER A 29 4.91 0.62 1.96
CA SER A 29 4.82 -0.80 1.64
C SER A 29 4.21 -0.92 0.23
N PRO A 30 4.90 -1.55 -0.73
CA PRO A 30 4.35 -1.75 -2.06
C PRO A 30 3.09 -2.63 -2.05
N PHE A 31 2.89 -3.46 -1.02
CA PHE A 31 1.71 -4.33 -0.92
C PHE A 31 0.54 -3.69 -0.14
N LEU A 32 0.54 -2.37 0.11
CA LEU A 32 -0.49 -1.68 0.89
C LEU A 32 -1.92 -2.20 0.57
N PRO A 33 -2.69 -2.61 1.60
CA PRO A 33 -2.42 -2.46 3.03
C PRO A 33 -1.34 -3.43 3.59
N PHE A 34 -1.01 -4.51 2.91
CA PHE A 34 -0.14 -5.57 3.42
C PHE A 34 1.34 -5.18 3.48
N ASP A 35 2.09 -5.64 4.48
CA ASP A 35 3.54 -5.43 4.61
C ASP A 35 4.37 -6.73 4.65
N CYS A 36 3.71 -7.90 4.80
CA CYS A 36 4.34 -9.24 4.80
C CYS A 36 5.55 -9.38 5.75
N SER A 37 5.65 -8.50 6.74
CA SER A 37 6.69 -8.57 7.78
C SER A 37 6.38 -9.65 8.82
N GLN A 38 5.13 -10.14 8.80
CA GLN A 38 4.62 -11.22 9.62
C GLN A 38 3.94 -12.27 8.74
N ILE A 39 4.13 -13.54 9.11
CA ILE A 39 3.45 -14.66 8.48
C ILE A 39 2.65 -15.41 9.53
N VAL A 40 1.37 -15.57 9.25
CA VAL A 40 0.50 -16.49 9.98
C VAL A 40 0.60 -17.85 9.35
N TRP A 41 0.96 -18.84 10.15
CA TRP A 41 1.09 -20.23 9.74
C TRP A 41 0.21 -21.10 10.65
N ASN A 42 -0.91 -21.55 10.10
CA ASN A 42 -1.89 -22.39 10.79
C ASN A 42 -2.53 -23.40 9.82
N ASP A 43 -3.22 -24.40 10.37
CA ASP A 43 -4.00 -25.39 9.61
C ASP A 43 -5.46 -24.95 9.39
N ALA A 44 -5.76 -23.67 9.64
CA ALA A 44 -7.11 -23.15 9.46
C ALA A 44 -7.42 -23.05 7.95
N PRO A 45 -8.69 -23.23 7.55
CA PRO A 45 -9.10 -22.94 6.18
C PRO A 45 -8.71 -21.50 5.82
N PRO A 46 -8.13 -21.28 4.63
CA PRO A 46 -7.81 -19.92 4.18
C PRO A 46 -9.09 -19.09 4.15
N LEU A 47 -8.98 -17.80 4.43
CA LEU A 47 -10.14 -16.91 4.33
C LEU A 47 -10.72 -16.98 2.90
N PRO A 48 -12.02 -16.82 2.72
CA PRO A 48 -12.55 -16.67 1.36
C PRO A 48 -12.01 -15.38 0.75
N LEU A 49 -11.89 -15.36 -0.58
CA LEU A 49 -11.62 -14.11 -1.29
C LEU A 49 -12.76 -13.11 -0.98
N PRO A 50 -12.46 -11.81 -0.86
CA PRO A 50 -13.47 -10.84 -0.54
C PRO A 50 -14.52 -10.77 -1.65
N GLU A 51 -15.79 -10.85 -1.24
CA GLU A 51 -16.97 -10.71 -2.08
C GLU A 51 -17.83 -9.56 -1.56
N SER A 52 -18.43 -8.79 -2.47
CA SER A 52 -19.31 -7.68 -2.12
C SER A 52 -20.38 -7.50 -3.19
N ASP A 53 -21.63 -7.60 -2.77
CA ASP A 53 -22.80 -7.35 -3.62
C ASP A 53 -22.84 -5.89 -4.08
N ILE A 54 -22.38 -4.96 -3.24
CA ILE A 54 -22.32 -3.52 -3.55
C ILE A 54 -21.33 -3.29 -4.70
N VAL A 55 -20.13 -3.88 -4.61
CA VAL A 55 -19.15 -3.76 -5.68
C VAL A 55 -19.64 -4.43 -6.95
N SER A 56 -20.25 -5.61 -6.83
CA SER A 56 -20.83 -6.32 -7.98
C SER A 56 -21.88 -5.46 -8.71
N LYS A 57 -22.76 -4.79 -7.97
CA LYS A 57 -23.74 -3.83 -8.52
C LYS A 57 -23.08 -2.61 -9.15
N ALA A 58 -22.05 -2.04 -8.51
CA ALA A 58 -21.31 -0.90 -9.03
C ALA A 58 -20.59 -1.23 -10.34
N THR A 59 -19.90 -2.37 -10.39
CA THR A 59 -19.24 -2.87 -11.60
C THR A 59 -20.25 -3.18 -12.70
N ALA A 60 -21.39 -3.80 -12.37
CA ALA A 60 -22.44 -4.09 -13.34
C ALA A 60 -23.03 -2.79 -13.96
N LEU A 61 -23.22 -1.74 -13.17
CA LEU A 61 -23.66 -0.43 -13.66
C LEU A 61 -22.62 0.20 -14.60
N MET A 62 -21.35 0.21 -14.19
CA MET A 62 -20.26 0.76 -15.01
C MET A 62 -20.11 0.02 -16.34
N GLN A 63 -20.07 -1.32 -16.30
CA GLN A 63 -19.99 -2.16 -17.49
C GLN A 63 -21.20 -1.97 -18.40
N SER A 64 -22.40 -1.83 -17.83
CA SER A 64 -23.62 -1.55 -18.59
C SER A 64 -23.52 -0.25 -19.38
N VAL A 65 -23.04 0.82 -18.74
CA VAL A 65 -22.91 2.14 -19.36
C VAL A 65 -21.80 2.10 -20.42
N GLN A 66 -20.64 1.53 -20.08
CA GLN A 66 -19.50 1.42 -20.99
C GLN A 66 -19.85 0.61 -22.24
N ARG A 67 -20.53 -0.54 -22.09
CA ARG A 67 -20.98 -1.37 -23.21
C ARG A 67 -21.93 -0.63 -24.15
N GLN A 68 -22.86 0.15 -23.61
CA GLN A 68 -23.83 0.89 -24.43
C GLN A 68 -23.22 2.12 -25.10
N LEU A 69 -22.26 2.79 -24.44
CA LEU A 69 -21.60 3.97 -25.00
C LEU A 69 -20.51 3.60 -26.03
N HIS A 70 -19.80 2.49 -25.79
CA HIS A 70 -18.69 1.99 -26.60
C HIS A 70 -18.92 0.53 -26.99
N PRO A 71 -19.93 0.21 -27.83
CA PRO A 71 -20.26 -1.16 -28.19
C PRO A 71 -19.16 -1.78 -29.05
N GLU A 72 -18.76 -3.01 -28.74
CA GLU A 72 -17.89 -3.80 -29.61
C GLU A 72 -18.67 -4.38 -30.80
N THR A 73 -17.96 -4.87 -31.81
CA THR A 73 -18.56 -5.31 -33.08
C THR A 73 -19.49 -6.53 -32.96
N ASP A 74 -19.39 -7.28 -31.86
CA ASP A 74 -20.08 -8.57 -31.64
C ASP A 74 -21.13 -8.51 -30.52
N ASP A 75 -21.44 -7.32 -29.98
CA ASP A 75 -22.45 -7.19 -28.94
C ASP A 75 -23.87 -7.42 -29.51
N ASP A 76 -24.65 -8.27 -28.83
CA ASP A 76 -26.09 -8.53 -29.00
C ASP A 76 -26.94 -7.28 -28.70
N SER A 77 -26.68 -6.20 -29.42
CA SER A 77 -27.43 -4.96 -29.28
C SER A 77 -28.78 -5.12 -29.96
N ARG A 78 -29.83 -4.64 -29.30
CA ARG A 78 -31.25 -4.77 -29.69
C ARG A 78 -31.61 -4.00 -30.98
N VAL A 79 -30.61 -3.49 -31.69
CA VAL A 79 -30.73 -2.60 -32.84
C VAL A 79 -30.03 -3.20 -34.06
N SER A 80 -30.57 -2.96 -35.26
CA SER A 80 -29.93 -3.46 -36.49
C SER A 80 -28.54 -2.83 -36.71
N PRO A 81 -27.54 -3.58 -37.20
CA PRO A 81 -26.19 -3.07 -37.45
C PRO A 81 -26.15 -1.86 -38.40
N ALA A 82 -27.09 -1.80 -39.36
CA ALA A 82 -27.20 -0.70 -40.31
C ALA A 82 -27.62 0.63 -39.63
N LEU A 83 -28.55 0.58 -38.67
CA LEU A 83 -28.98 1.77 -37.93
C LEU A 83 -27.87 2.27 -36.99
N ARG A 84 -27.14 1.34 -36.35
CA ARG A 84 -25.99 1.67 -35.51
C ARG A 84 -24.87 2.34 -36.29
N SER A 85 -24.53 1.81 -37.47
CA SER A 85 -23.53 2.41 -38.36
C SER A 85 -23.94 3.80 -38.86
N ALA A 86 -25.23 4.01 -39.16
CA ALA A 86 -25.74 5.31 -39.57
C ALA A 86 -25.66 6.35 -38.42
N ILE A 87 -25.97 5.94 -37.19
CA ILE A 87 -25.89 6.80 -36.01
C ILE A 87 -24.44 7.14 -35.66
N GLN A 88 -23.52 6.16 -35.70
CA GLN A 88 -22.09 6.42 -35.52
C GLN A 88 -21.52 7.35 -36.59
N LYS A 89 -21.92 7.18 -37.86
CA LYS A 89 -21.55 8.10 -38.95
C LYS A 89 -22.09 9.52 -38.73
N SER A 90 -23.20 9.67 -38.01
CA SER A 90 -23.73 10.98 -37.63
C SER A 90 -23.05 11.60 -36.40
N GLY A 91 -22.08 10.90 -35.80
CA GLY A 91 -21.35 11.35 -34.61
C GLY A 91 -22.20 11.34 -33.34
N MET A 92 -23.33 10.62 -33.32
CA MET A 92 -24.17 10.45 -32.13
C MET A 92 -23.92 9.08 -31.50
N VAL A 93 -24.14 8.99 -30.19
CA VAL A 93 -24.06 7.74 -29.41
C VAL A 93 -25.47 7.30 -29.03
N LEU A 94 -25.76 6.02 -29.17
CA LEU A 94 -27.07 5.44 -28.89
C LEU A 94 -27.00 4.61 -27.61
N LEU A 95 -27.83 4.94 -26.62
CA LEU A 95 -28.16 4.00 -25.54
C LEU A 95 -29.36 3.17 -25.98
N ASP A 96 -29.12 1.88 -26.22
CA ASP A 96 -30.12 0.93 -26.71
C ASP A 96 -30.89 0.24 -25.58
N ASP A 97 -30.37 0.28 -24.34
CA ASP A 97 -31.06 -0.21 -23.15
C ASP A 97 -30.95 0.78 -21.98
N PHE A 98 -31.63 1.91 -22.13
CA PHE A 98 -31.70 2.93 -21.09
C PHE A 98 -32.38 2.41 -19.80
N GLY A 99 -33.31 1.45 -19.92
CA GLY A 99 -33.99 0.83 -18.79
C GLY A 99 -33.03 0.10 -17.87
N ASP A 100 -32.11 -0.68 -18.43
CA ASP A 100 -31.07 -1.42 -17.69
C ASP A 100 -30.18 -0.49 -16.85
N ILE A 101 -29.75 0.65 -17.40
CA ILE A 101 -28.95 1.65 -16.66
C ILE A 101 -29.74 2.21 -15.47
N VAL A 102 -31.03 2.50 -15.65
CA VAL A 102 -31.91 3.01 -14.58
C VAL A 102 -32.08 1.97 -13.48
N GLN A 103 -32.32 0.70 -13.84
CA GLN A 103 -32.50 -0.39 -12.88
C GLN A 103 -31.22 -0.61 -12.06
N LYS A 104 -30.06 -0.77 -12.72
CA LYS A 104 -28.76 -0.94 -12.05
C LYS A 104 -28.38 0.26 -11.18
N THR A 105 -28.72 1.48 -11.61
CA THR A 105 -28.54 2.68 -10.78
C THR A 105 -29.44 2.64 -9.54
N ASN A 106 -30.69 2.17 -9.65
CA ASN A 106 -31.59 2.04 -8.51
C ASN A 106 -31.10 0.97 -7.51
N ASP A 107 -30.53 -0.12 -8.01
CA ASP A 107 -30.05 -1.24 -7.19
C ASP A 107 -28.81 -0.90 -6.37
N LEU A 108 -27.95 -0.02 -6.90
CA LEU A 108 -26.77 0.49 -6.20
C LEU A 108 -27.12 1.69 -5.30
N CYS A 109 -27.88 2.65 -5.83
CA CYS A 109 -28.15 3.94 -5.18
C CYS A 109 -29.54 3.93 -4.52
N SER A 110 -29.83 2.94 -3.69
CA SER A 110 -31.16 2.73 -3.12
C SER A 110 -31.57 3.78 -2.08
N ALA A 111 -30.62 4.40 -1.38
CA ALA A 111 -30.94 5.45 -0.42
C ALA A 111 -31.35 6.75 -1.13
N LYS A 112 -32.17 7.56 -0.45
CA LYS A 112 -32.71 8.80 -1.03
C LYS A 112 -31.60 9.76 -1.46
N ASP A 113 -30.55 9.87 -0.66
CA ASP A 113 -29.46 10.84 -0.84
C ASP A 113 -28.27 10.27 -1.65
N ASP A 114 -28.32 8.99 -2.03
CA ASP A 114 -27.27 8.38 -2.85
C ASP A 114 -27.39 8.83 -4.32
N CYS A 115 -26.24 9.10 -4.93
CA CYS A 115 -26.09 9.33 -6.37
C CYS A 115 -27.01 10.43 -6.94
N LEU A 116 -27.32 11.49 -6.16
CA LEU A 116 -28.28 12.53 -6.55
C LEU A 116 -28.00 13.13 -7.94
N ARG A 117 -26.73 13.39 -8.25
CA ARG A 117 -26.32 13.96 -9.55
C ARG A 117 -26.62 13.00 -10.70
N LEU A 118 -26.29 11.71 -10.53
CA LEU A 118 -26.58 10.66 -11.51
C LEU A 118 -28.09 10.46 -11.69
N LYS A 119 -28.85 10.36 -10.60
CA LYS A 119 -30.31 10.23 -10.63
C LYS A 119 -30.96 11.40 -11.39
N ASN A 120 -30.53 12.63 -11.13
CA ASN A 120 -31.04 13.81 -11.82
C ASN A 120 -30.70 13.82 -13.31
N ALA A 121 -29.47 13.42 -13.68
CA ALA A 121 -29.08 13.29 -15.08
C ALA A 121 -29.95 12.27 -15.82
N LEU A 122 -30.18 11.10 -15.23
CA LEU A 122 -31.03 10.05 -15.80
C LEU A 122 -32.50 10.48 -15.89
N VAL A 123 -33.03 11.20 -14.90
CA VAL A 123 -34.40 11.77 -14.96
C VAL A 123 -34.57 12.71 -16.15
N ASN A 124 -33.57 13.56 -16.40
CA ASN A 124 -33.56 14.48 -17.53
C ASN A 124 -33.45 13.74 -18.86
N LEU A 125 -32.57 12.74 -18.97
CA LEU A 125 -32.42 11.92 -20.17
C LEU A 125 -33.68 11.09 -20.48
N GLY A 126 -34.34 10.56 -19.45
CA GLY A 126 -35.58 9.80 -19.57
C GLY A 126 -36.84 10.65 -19.79
N ASN A 127 -36.70 11.98 -19.81
CA ASN A 127 -37.81 12.94 -19.91
C ASN A 127 -38.95 12.63 -18.91
N THR A 128 -38.60 12.48 -17.63
CA THR A 128 -39.53 12.16 -16.53
C THR A 128 -39.52 13.24 -15.46
N ARG A 129 -40.55 13.26 -14.60
CA ARG A 129 -40.67 14.28 -13.54
C ARG A 129 -39.75 14.03 -12.35
N ASN A 130 -39.53 12.77 -11.96
CA ASN A 130 -38.74 12.40 -10.80
C ASN A 130 -38.19 10.97 -10.92
N TRP A 131 -37.24 10.65 -10.05
CA TRP A 131 -36.57 9.34 -10.01
C TRP A 131 -37.55 8.20 -9.83
N GLU A 132 -38.53 8.34 -8.93
CA GLU A 132 -39.51 7.29 -8.63
C GLU A 132 -40.39 6.93 -9.84
N THR A 133 -40.78 7.92 -10.64
CA THR A 133 -41.54 7.68 -11.87
C THR A 133 -40.67 6.98 -12.91
N LEU A 134 -39.39 7.37 -13.01
CA LEU A 134 -38.46 6.76 -13.95
C LEU A 134 -38.20 5.29 -13.61
N THR A 135 -37.93 4.97 -12.35
CA THR A 135 -37.69 3.59 -11.90
C THR A 135 -38.92 2.73 -12.06
N LYS A 136 -40.12 3.22 -11.71
CA LYS A 136 -41.39 2.51 -11.98
C LYS A 136 -41.60 2.17 -13.46
N ARG A 137 -41.22 3.09 -14.36
CA ARG A 137 -41.29 2.83 -15.81
C ARG A 137 -40.26 1.78 -16.24
N ALA A 138 -39.05 1.85 -15.69
CA ALA A 138 -37.98 0.89 -15.97
C ALA A 138 -38.37 -0.53 -15.52
N THR A 139 -38.86 -0.69 -14.29
CA THR A 139 -39.27 -1.99 -13.73
C THR A 139 -40.49 -2.58 -14.44
N ALA A 140 -41.38 -1.72 -14.95
CA ALA A 140 -42.55 -2.17 -15.72
C ALA A 140 -42.24 -2.49 -17.20
N GLY A 141 -40.97 -2.48 -17.62
CA GLY A 141 -40.55 -2.69 -19.01
C GLY A 141 -41.00 -1.58 -19.97
N LYS A 142 -41.51 -0.44 -19.47
CA LYS A 142 -41.97 0.68 -20.30
C LYS A 142 -40.83 1.50 -20.90
N LEU A 143 -39.59 1.17 -20.56
CA LEU A 143 -38.38 1.72 -21.15
C LEU A 143 -37.73 0.74 -22.15
N ASP A 144 -38.25 -0.48 -22.30
CA ASP A 144 -37.78 -1.41 -23.33
C ASP A 144 -38.06 -0.82 -24.71
N GLY A 145 -37.00 -0.63 -25.51
CA GLY A 145 -37.07 0.01 -26.83
C GLY A 145 -36.99 1.54 -26.82
N VAL A 146 -36.81 2.18 -25.65
CA VAL A 146 -36.50 3.60 -25.57
C VAL A 146 -35.01 3.82 -25.85
N ASN A 147 -34.74 4.23 -27.08
CA ASN A 147 -33.42 4.58 -27.55
C ASN A 147 -33.09 6.04 -27.20
N VAL A 148 -32.04 6.29 -26.43
CA VAL A 148 -31.59 7.65 -26.10
C VAL A 148 -30.40 8.00 -26.98
N LEU A 149 -30.53 9.07 -27.76
CA LEU A 149 -29.46 9.61 -28.59
C LEU A 149 -28.71 10.71 -27.83
N LEU A 150 -27.41 10.53 -27.68
CA LEU A 150 -26.52 11.44 -26.99
C LEU A 150 -25.49 12.02 -27.97
N ARG A 151 -25.12 13.28 -27.73
CA ARG A 151 -23.90 13.83 -28.32
C ARG A 151 -22.68 13.22 -27.62
N PRO A 152 -21.51 13.11 -28.27
CA PRO A 152 -20.32 12.49 -27.67
C PRO A 152 -19.94 13.09 -26.32
N VAL A 153 -19.99 14.42 -26.19
CA VAL A 153 -19.72 15.12 -24.92
C VAL A 153 -20.71 14.74 -23.81
N SER A 154 -21.98 14.51 -24.15
CA SER A 154 -22.99 14.09 -23.18
C SER A 154 -22.83 12.63 -22.79
N ALA A 155 -22.40 11.77 -23.71
CA ALA A 155 -22.04 10.39 -23.45
C ALA A 155 -20.85 10.30 -22.48
N GLU A 156 -19.77 11.03 -22.76
CA GLU A 156 -18.59 11.11 -21.89
C GLU A 156 -18.94 11.71 -20.50
N SER A 157 -19.81 12.72 -20.47
CA SER A 157 -20.30 13.29 -19.20
C SER A 157 -21.09 12.28 -18.38
N LEU A 158 -21.90 11.44 -19.02
CA LEU A 158 -22.65 10.38 -18.36
C LEU A 158 -21.70 9.31 -17.81
N GLU A 159 -20.72 8.88 -18.61
CA GLU A 159 -19.69 7.91 -18.20
C GLU A 159 -18.92 8.42 -16.97
N ASN A 160 -18.40 9.65 -17.02
CA ASN A 160 -17.69 10.27 -15.90
C ASN A 160 -18.58 10.41 -14.66
N LEU A 161 -19.86 10.73 -14.84
CA LEU A 161 -20.83 10.86 -13.75
C LEU A 161 -21.10 9.51 -13.07
N VAL A 162 -21.21 8.43 -13.85
CA VAL A 162 -21.33 7.06 -13.33
C VAL A 162 -20.08 6.70 -12.56
N THR A 163 -18.89 6.81 -13.16
CA THR A 163 -17.61 6.49 -12.52
C THR A 163 -17.41 7.26 -11.20
N THR A 164 -17.72 8.56 -11.19
CA THR A 164 -17.60 9.38 -9.97
C THR A 164 -18.64 9.00 -8.91
N SER A 165 -19.84 8.59 -9.32
CA SER A 165 -20.93 8.22 -8.40
C SER A 165 -20.72 6.82 -7.78
N THR A 166 -20.10 5.89 -8.52
CA THR A 166 -19.84 4.52 -8.05
C THR A 166 -18.56 4.41 -7.22
N ALA A 167 -17.56 5.27 -7.47
CA ALA A 167 -16.25 5.20 -6.81
C ALA A 167 -16.30 5.13 -5.27
N PRO A 168 -17.11 5.93 -4.54
CA PRO A 168 -17.17 5.86 -3.08
C PRO A 168 -17.66 4.52 -2.53
N PHE A 169 -18.54 3.83 -3.27
CA PHE A 169 -19.02 2.51 -2.89
C PHE A 169 -17.89 1.48 -2.96
N VAL A 170 -17.14 1.49 -4.07
CA VAL A 170 -16.05 0.54 -4.27
C VAL A 170 -14.91 0.81 -3.28
N ILE A 171 -14.47 2.06 -3.13
CA ILE A 171 -13.39 2.43 -2.20
C ILE A 171 -13.72 2.01 -0.76
N ARG A 172 -14.96 2.26 -0.30
CA ARG A 172 -15.40 1.91 1.05
C ARG A 172 -15.40 0.40 1.27
N GLU A 173 -15.93 -0.37 0.32
CA GLU A 173 -15.96 -1.82 0.39
C GLU A 173 -14.55 -2.42 0.31
N THR A 174 -13.69 -1.90 -0.58
CA THR A 174 -12.26 -2.29 -0.68
C THR A 174 -11.54 -2.07 0.65
N SER A 175 -11.71 -0.90 1.28
CA SER A 175 -11.08 -0.60 2.58
C SER A 175 -11.60 -1.53 3.70
N ARG A 176 -12.91 -1.79 3.73
CA ARG A 176 -13.51 -2.71 4.70
C ARG A 176 -13.01 -4.15 4.53
N ALA A 177 -12.95 -4.63 3.29
CA ALA A 177 -12.45 -5.96 2.97
C ALA A 177 -10.95 -6.10 3.28
N ALA A 178 -10.15 -5.10 2.93
CA ALA A 178 -8.75 -4.99 3.31
C ALA A 178 -8.54 -5.12 4.83
N GLN A 179 -9.35 -4.43 5.64
CA GLN A 179 -9.28 -4.52 7.10
C GLN A 179 -9.67 -5.91 7.62
N ALA A 180 -10.69 -6.54 7.02
CA ALA A 180 -11.13 -7.88 7.41
C ALA A 180 -10.06 -8.96 7.15
N LEU A 181 -9.26 -8.81 6.09
CA LEU A 181 -8.14 -9.71 5.78
C LEU A 181 -7.00 -9.63 6.81
N ASN A 182 -6.98 -8.62 7.68
CA ASN A 182 -5.98 -8.46 8.74
C ASN A 182 -6.34 -9.16 10.05
N SER A 183 -7.47 -9.86 10.08
CA SER A 183 -7.94 -10.60 11.26
C SER A 183 -7.82 -12.10 10.99
N PRO A 184 -6.62 -12.68 11.15
CA PRO A 184 -6.40 -14.10 10.87
C PRO A 184 -7.18 -14.98 11.85
N ALA A 185 -7.42 -16.23 11.43
CA ALA A 185 -8.04 -17.24 12.29
C ALA A 185 -7.20 -17.49 13.56
N PRO A 186 -7.85 -17.76 14.72
CA PRO A 186 -7.15 -17.99 15.98
C PRO A 186 -6.30 -19.27 15.93
N GLY A 187 -5.19 -19.27 16.67
CA GLY A 187 -4.29 -20.42 16.80
C GLY A 187 -3.17 -20.47 15.75
N GLY A 188 -2.32 -21.50 15.88
CA GLY A 188 -1.14 -21.68 15.05
C GLY A 188 0.03 -20.78 15.47
N PHE A 189 0.81 -20.33 14.50
CA PHE A 189 2.03 -19.55 14.71
C PHE A 189 1.96 -18.22 13.97
N LEU A 190 2.39 -17.14 14.62
CA LEU A 190 2.67 -15.86 13.98
C LEU A 190 4.18 -15.65 14.03
N ILE A 191 4.81 -15.64 12.86
CA ILE A 191 6.26 -15.51 12.70
C ILE A 191 6.54 -14.08 12.23
N ALA A 192 7.31 -13.32 13.00
CA ALA A 192 7.64 -11.94 12.70
C ALA A 192 9.16 -11.72 12.66
N SER A 193 9.60 -10.82 11.78
CA SER A 193 10.98 -10.31 11.79
C SER A 193 11.08 -9.09 12.73
N ASP A 194 11.98 -9.13 13.70
CA ASP A 194 12.25 -7.96 14.56
C ASP A 194 12.88 -6.80 13.77
N GLU A 195 13.51 -7.10 12.63
CA GLU A 195 14.15 -6.12 11.75
C GLU A 195 13.19 -5.54 10.70
N GLY A 196 11.93 -6.01 10.68
CA GLY A 196 10.95 -5.61 9.65
C GLY A 196 11.28 -6.11 8.25
N SER A 197 12.17 -7.11 8.13
CA SER A 197 12.49 -7.71 6.84
C SER A 197 11.32 -8.53 6.30
N VAL A 198 11.12 -8.47 4.98
CA VAL A 198 10.09 -9.23 4.28
C VAL A 198 10.47 -10.71 4.30
N LEU A 199 9.56 -11.55 4.79
CA LEU A 199 9.76 -13.01 4.92
C LEU A 199 9.37 -13.80 3.67
N VAL A 200 8.93 -13.10 2.62
CA VAL A 200 8.37 -13.66 1.40
C VAL A 200 9.17 -13.26 0.17
N ASN A 201 9.26 -14.17 -0.79
CA ASN A 201 9.91 -13.95 -2.07
C ASN A 201 8.86 -13.74 -3.16
N GLN A 202 8.07 -12.66 -3.06
CA GLN A 202 7.08 -12.28 -4.05
C GLN A 202 7.50 -11.01 -4.80
N PRO A 203 7.21 -10.90 -6.11
CA PRO A 203 7.46 -9.67 -6.84
C PRO A 203 6.55 -8.56 -6.30
N TRP A 204 7.14 -7.40 -6.04
CA TRP A 204 6.40 -6.22 -5.61
C TRP A 204 5.44 -5.76 -6.72
N PRO A 205 4.20 -5.37 -6.39
CA PRO A 205 3.30 -4.78 -7.36
C PRO A 205 3.86 -3.44 -7.85
N ALA A 206 3.64 -3.13 -9.13
CA ALA A 206 4.14 -1.91 -9.74
C ALA A 206 3.39 -0.64 -9.28
N VAL A 207 2.15 -0.81 -8.80
CA VAL A 207 1.24 0.25 -8.39
C VAL A 207 0.60 -0.15 -7.05
N SER A 208 0.51 0.78 -6.11
CA SER A 208 -0.15 0.55 -4.81
C SER A 208 -1.66 0.38 -4.99
N LEU A 209 -2.31 -0.42 -4.15
CA LEU A 209 -3.74 -0.70 -4.24
C LEU A 209 -4.58 0.59 -4.32
N TYR A 210 -4.24 1.61 -3.53
CA TYR A 210 -5.02 2.85 -3.46
C TYR A 210 -4.75 3.83 -4.61
N ASP A 211 -3.72 3.59 -5.42
CA ASP A 211 -3.41 4.40 -6.60
C ASP A 211 -4.19 3.94 -7.84
N TYR A 212 -4.80 2.75 -7.79
CA TYR A 212 -5.68 2.27 -8.86
C TYR A 212 -6.99 3.08 -8.92
N PRO A 213 -7.56 3.26 -10.12
CA PRO A 213 -8.93 3.73 -10.27
C PRO A 213 -9.91 2.85 -9.47
N ALA A 214 -10.95 3.45 -8.89
CA ALA A 214 -11.88 2.76 -7.99
C ALA A 214 -12.48 1.47 -8.59
N HIS A 215 -12.72 1.42 -9.90
CA HIS A 215 -13.28 0.25 -10.57
C HIS A 215 -12.31 -0.93 -10.70
N GLU A 216 -11.00 -0.66 -10.70
CA GLU A 216 -9.95 -1.69 -10.75
C GLU A 216 -9.50 -2.11 -9.34
N GLN A 217 -9.59 -1.21 -8.35
CA GLN A 217 -9.16 -1.43 -6.97
C GLN A 217 -9.66 -2.74 -6.38
N TRP A 218 -10.93 -3.08 -6.56
CA TRP A 218 -11.49 -4.31 -6.00
C TRP A 218 -10.89 -5.57 -6.64
N GLY A 219 -10.67 -5.55 -7.96
CA GLY A 219 -10.02 -6.65 -8.68
C GLY A 219 -8.60 -6.85 -8.19
N GLU A 220 -7.85 -5.77 -8.02
CA GLU A 220 -6.49 -5.80 -7.48
C GLU A 220 -6.45 -6.27 -6.03
N LEU A 221 -7.39 -5.85 -5.18
CA LEU A 221 -7.50 -6.36 -3.81
C LEU A 221 -7.69 -7.89 -3.83
N ARG A 222 -8.59 -8.42 -4.68
CA ARG A 222 -8.82 -9.87 -4.79
C ARG A 222 -7.59 -10.60 -5.30
N ARG A 223 -6.87 -10.02 -6.26
CA ARG A 223 -5.62 -10.58 -6.79
C ARG A 223 -4.54 -10.63 -5.70
N LEU A 224 -4.36 -9.53 -4.96
CA LEU A 224 -3.42 -9.45 -3.84
C LEU A 224 -3.82 -10.42 -2.73
N ALA A 225 -5.08 -10.47 -2.32
CA ALA A 225 -5.57 -11.41 -1.32
C ALA A 225 -5.28 -12.86 -1.75
N GLY A 226 -5.59 -13.24 -2.99
CA GLY A 226 -5.31 -14.58 -3.52
C GLY A 226 -3.83 -14.95 -3.46
N MET A 227 -2.95 -14.01 -3.79
CA MET A 227 -1.49 -14.19 -3.72
C MET A 227 -1.00 -14.30 -2.27
N LEU A 228 -1.45 -13.40 -1.39
CA LEU A 228 -0.89 -13.20 -0.06
C LEU A 228 -1.35 -14.26 0.95
N MET A 229 -2.49 -14.90 0.72
CA MET A 229 -3.03 -15.94 1.60
C MET A 229 -2.38 -17.31 1.42
N HIS A 230 -1.68 -17.53 0.30
CA HIS A 230 -0.95 -18.77 0.01
C HIS A 230 0.49 -18.44 -0.37
N THR A 231 1.17 -17.70 0.49
CA THR A 231 2.52 -17.22 0.20
C THR A 231 3.55 -18.22 0.69
N PRO A 232 4.44 -18.74 -0.18
CA PRO A 232 5.60 -19.47 0.27
C PRO A 232 6.52 -18.51 1.03
N PHE A 233 6.89 -18.88 2.25
CA PHE A 233 7.77 -18.09 3.10
C PHE A 233 9.03 -18.86 3.45
N HIS A 234 10.10 -18.12 3.68
CA HIS A 234 11.33 -18.63 4.26
C HIS A 234 11.71 -17.76 5.45
N ALA A 235 11.68 -18.34 6.65
CA ALA A 235 12.01 -17.65 7.88
C ALA A 235 13.24 -18.32 8.51
N GLU A 236 14.33 -17.56 8.64
CA GLU A 236 15.56 -18.01 9.27
C GLU A 236 16.03 -16.95 10.27
N GLY A 237 16.34 -17.37 11.49
CA GLY A 237 16.69 -16.44 12.55
C GLY A 237 16.89 -17.07 13.91
N ILE A 238 17.36 -16.27 14.85
CA ILE A 238 17.42 -16.62 16.27
C ILE A 238 16.12 -16.14 16.92
N VAL A 239 15.51 -17.00 17.73
CA VAL A 239 14.28 -16.68 18.47
C VAL A 239 14.59 -15.66 19.55
N THR A 240 14.06 -14.45 19.43
CA THR A 240 14.24 -13.37 20.42
C THR A 240 13.09 -13.29 21.39
N ASN A 241 11.87 -13.56 20.92
CA ASN A 241 10.66 -13.51 21.73
C ASN A 241 9.72 -14.67 21.38
N LEU A 242 9.07 -15.21 22.41
CA LEU A 242 8.12 -16.30 22.32
C LEU A 242 7.01 -16.10 23.35
N PHE A 243 5.79 -15.83 22.88
CA PHE A 243 4.62 -15.73 23.76
C PHE A 243 3.37 -16.25 23.05
N THR A 244 2.35 -16.60 23.83
CA THR A 244 1.06 -17.03 23.29
C THR A 244 0.04 -15.95 23.60
N ASP A 245 -0.74 -15.53 22.60
CA ASP A 245 -1.79 -14.54 22.79
C ASP A 245 -3.08 -15.17 23.34
N ALA A 246 -4.08 -14.32 23.62
CA ALA A 246 -5.39 -14.75 24.11
C ALA A 246 -6.16 -15.64 23.11
N ASN A 247 -5.80 -15.59 21.82
CA ASN A 247 -6.41 -16.39 20.75
C ASN A 247 -5.74 -17.76 20.60
N GLY A 248 -4.72 -18.07 21.43
CA GLY A 248 -3.96 -19.31 21.36
C GLY A 248 -2.92 -19.34 20.24
N THR A 249 -2.65 -18.21 19.59
CA THR A 249 -1.62 -18.08 18.55
C THR A 249 -0.27 -17.88 19.21
N GLN A 250 0.73 -18.67 18.80
CA GLN A 250 2.09 -18.54 19.30
C GLN A 250 2.88 -17.54 18.46
N HIS A 251 3.25 -16.42 19.07
CA HIS A 251 4.06 -15.37 18.47
C HIS A 251 5.54 -15.72 18.59
N ILE A 252 6.22 -15.76 17.46
CA ILE A 252 7.63 -16.06 17.32
C ILE A 252 8.29 -14.86 16.64
N ASN A 253 9.16 -14.17 17.37
CA ASN A 253 10.01 -13.14 16.76
C ASN A 253 11.38 -13.72 16.43
N LEU A 254 11.83 -13.41 15.22
CA LEU A 254 13.12 -13.83 14.69
C LEU A 254 14.01 -12.62 14.45
N HIS A 255 15.24 -12.72 14.91
CA HIS A 255 16.32 -11.81 14.56
C HIS A 255 17.25 -12.48 13.56
N ARG A 256 17.68 -11.74 12.53
CA ARG A 256 18.42 -12.31 11.40
C ARG A 256 19.77 -12.84 11.87
N ILE A 257 20.15 -14.00 11.37
CA ILE A 257 21.51 -14.52 11.56
C ILE A 257 22.42 -13.73 10.61
N PRO A 258 23.52 -13.13 11.09
CA PRO A 258 24.43 -12.40 10.22
C PRO A 258 25.03 -13.33 9.17
N ASP A 259 24.83 -12.99 7.90
CA ASP A 259 25.39 -13.73 6.78
C ASP A 259 26.94 -13.75 6.87
N ARG A 260 27.56 -14.79 6.30
CA ARG A 260 29.04 -14.93 6.25
C ARG A 260 29.74 -13.65 5.78
N SER A 261 29.18 -12.95 4.80
CA SER A 261 29.70 -11.67 4.30
C SER A 261 29.54 -10.52 5.32
N GLY A 262 28.45 -10.51 6.08
CA GLY A 262 28.22 -9.57 7.19
C GLY A 262 29.23 -9.74 8.30
N LEU A 263 29.53 -10.98 8.70
CA LEU A 263 30.57 -11.28 9.69
C LEU A 263 31.95 -10.76 9.26
N TRP A 264 32.32 -10.93 7.98
CA TRP A 264 33.56 -10.38 7.45
C TRP A 264 33.60 -8.85 7.47
N ARG A 265 32.47 -8.19 7.16
CA ARG A 265 32.36 -6.72 7.27
C ARG A 265 32.52 -6.25 8.71
N TYR A 266 31.87 -6.91 9.67
CA TYR A 266 32.01 -6.56 11.09
C TYR A 266 33.45 -6.74 11.56
N LEU A 267 34.10 -7.86 11.24
CA LEU A 267 35.52 -8.06 11.52
C LEU A 267 36.40 -6.95 10.93
N GLY A 268 36.14 -6.55 9.67
CA GLY A 268 36.85 -5.46 9.02
C GLY A 268 36.66 -4.12 9.72
N ILE A 269 35.42 -3.77 10.08
CA ILE A 269 35.10 -2.51 10.79
C ILE A 269 35.74 -2.49 12.18
N THR A 270 35.67 -3.60 12.93
CA THR A 270 36.30 -3.69 14.26
C THR A 270 37.82 -3.52 14.16
N LEU A 271 38.46 -4.13 13.16
CA LEU A 271 39.91 -4.01 12.96
C LEU A 271 40.31 -2.59 12.55
N LEU A 272 39.52 -1.93 11.70
CA LEU A 272 39.71 -0.53 11.34
C LEU A 272 39.56 0.41 12.55
N LEU A 273 38.54 0.20 13.39
CA LEU A 273 38.33 0.98 14.61
C LEU A 273 39.50 0.81 15.59
N LEU A 274 40.00 -0.41 15.78
CA LEU A 274 41.18 -0.67 16.61
C LEU A 274 42.42 0.05 16.07
N SER A 275 42.63 0.03 14.75
CA SER A 275 43.72 0.77 14.11
C SER A 275 43.60 2.28 14.33
N MET A 276 42.39 2.83 14.19
CA MET A 276 42.14 4.27 14.39
C MET A 276 42.38 4.70 15.84
N VAL A 277 41.93 3.90 16.81
CA VAL A 277 42.22 4.12 18.24
C VAL A 277 43.72 4.07 18.51
N GLY A 278 44.43 3.10 17.91
CA GLY A 278 45.90 3.01 17.99
C GLY A 278 46.60 4.26 17.45
N CYS A 279 46.21 4.74 16.27
CA CYS A 279 46.74 5.97 15.68
C CYS A 279 46.44 7.19 16.56
N MET A 280 45.21 7.32 17.07
CA MET A 280 44.86 8.42 17.98
C MET A 280 45.71 8.41 19.25
N ALA A 281 45.88 7.25 19.89
CA ALA A 281 46.71 7.13 21.09
C ALA A 281 48.16 7.51 20.81
N TYR A 282 48.71 7.05 19.68
CA TYR A 282 50.07 7.40 19.26
C TYR A 282 50.24 8.90 19.04
N HIS A 283 49.33 9.54 18.30
CA HIS A 283 49.37 10.98 18.07
C HIS A 283 49.15 11.78 19.35
N ALA A 284 48.30 11.33 20.27
CA ALA A 284 48.10 11.97 21.57
C ALA A 284 49.37 11.96 22.42
N VAL A 285 50.10 10.82 22.46
CA VAL A 285 51.39 10.72 23.17
C VAL A 285 52.42 11.65 22.54
N GLN A 286 52.51 11.69 21.21
CA GLN A 286 53.42 12.61 20.52
C GLN A 286 53.08 14.08 20.80
N ALA A 287 51.79 14.44 20.79
CA ALA A 287 51.32 15.79 21.08
C ALA A 287 51.68 16.21 22.52
N LEU A 288 51.45 15.33 23.51
CA LEU A 288 51.84 15.56 24.90
C LEU A 288 53.35 15.78 25.04
N ARG A 289 54.17 14.91 24.43
CA ARG A 289 55.64 15.07 24.43
C ARG A 289 56.07 16.39 23.80
N ARG A 290 55.45 16.78 22.68
CA ARG A 290 55.74 18.05 22.00
C ARG A 290 55.35 19.24 22.88
N TYR A 291 54.20 19.18 23.54
CA TYR A 291 53.72 20.22 24.44
C TYR A 291 54.65 20.38 25.66
N GLN A 292 55.07 19.29 26.30
CA GLN A 292 56.03 19.32 27.41
C GLN A 292 57.37 19.95 27.00
N ARG A 293 57.95 19.52 25.87
CA ARG A 293 59.19 20.11 25.36
C ARG A 293 59.03 21.59 25.01
N HIS A 294 57.89 21.98 24.45
CA HIS A 294 57.61 23.38 24.14
C HIS A 294 57.54 24.22 25.42
N ARG A 295 56.90 23.70 26.48
CA ARG A 295 56.83 24.37 27.78
C ARG A 295 58.22 24.55 28.40
N GLN A 296 59.04 23.50 28.38
CA GLN A 296 60.44 23.57 28.83
C GLN A 296 61.24 24.62 28.05
N ARG A 297 61.12 24.65 26.72
CA ARG A 297 61.77 25.69 25.89
C ARG A 297 61.30 27.10 26.23
N MET A 298 60.00 27.31 26.46
CA MET A 298 59.49 28.62 26.85
C MET A 298 60.04 29.07 28.21
N GLU A 299 60.14 28.15 29.18
CA GLU A 299 60.77 28.43 30.48
C GLU A 299 62.26 28.77 30.35
N GLU A 300 63.00 28.07 29.48
CA GLU A 300 64.40 28.38 29.16
C GLU A 300 64.57 29.75 28.48
N ILE A 301 63.71 30.05 27.49
CA ILE A 301 63.71 31.34 26.79
C ILE A 301 63.42 32.48 27.78
N GLN A 302 62.42 32.30 28.65
CA GLN A 302 62.05 33.31 29.63
C GLN A 302 63.19 33.56 30.63
N LYS A 303 63.84 32.50 31.13
CA LYS A 303 65.05 32.62 31.97
C LYS A 303 66.18 33.35 31.26
N TYR A 304 66.40 33.08 29.97
CA TYR A 304 67.41 33.78 29.18
C TYR A 304 67.13 35.28 29.10
N TYR A 305 65.92 35.69 28.76
CA TYR A 305 65.55 37.11 28.69
C TYR A 305 65.57 37.79 30.07
N GLU A 306 65.11 37.12 31.14
CA GLU A 306 65.22 37.62 32.52
C GLU A 306 66.69 37.83 32.93
N SER A 307 67.61 36.96 32.50
CA SER A 307 69.05 37.13 32.74
C SER A 307 69.67 38.30 31.96
N CYS A 308 69.16 38.63 30.76
CA CYS A 308 69.58 39.80 29.99
C CYS A 308 68.99 41.12 30.51
N LEU A 309 67.81 41.08 31.13
CA LEU A 309 67.16 42.21 31.81
C LEU A 309 67.66 42.41 33.25
N ASN A 310 68.65 41.62 33.70
CA ASN A 310 69.21 41.70 35.03
C ASN A 310 69.96 43.04 35.21
N PRO A 311 69.57 43.91 36.16
CA PRO A 311 69.99 45.32 36.23
C PRO A 311 71.46 45.55 36.64
N VAL A 312 72.30 44.51 36.71
CA VAL A 312 73.72 44.63 37.08
C VAL A 312 74.61 45.05 35.89
N LEU A 313 74.08 45.10 34.66
CA LEU A 313 74.85 45.48 33.45
C LEU A 313 74.26 46.65 32.65
N LEU A 314 73.27 47.38 33.17
CA LEU A 314 72.85 48.67 32.60
C LEU A 314 73.55 49.79 33.39
N PRO A 315 74.60 50.44 32.85
CA PRO A 315 75.16 51.61 33.51
C PRO A 315 74.08 52.70 33.52
N LEU A 316 73.80 53.24 34.71
CA LEU A 316 73.09 54.51 34.85
C LEU A 316 73.85 55.55 34.02
N ILE A 317 73.16 56.11 33.01
CA ILE A 317 73.49 57.43 32.46
C ILE A 317 73.02 58.48 33.46
#